data_AF-A0A9P3YT30-F1
#
_entry.id   AF-A0A9P3YT30-F1
#
_cell.length_a   1.000
_cell.length_b   1.000
_cell.length_c   1.000
_cell.angle_alpha   90.00
_cell.angle_beta   90.00
_cell.angle_gamma   90.00
#
_symmetry.space_group_name_H-M   'P 1'
#
loop_
_entity.id
_entity.type
_entity.pdbx_description
1 polymer ?
#
loop_
_entity_poly.entity_id
_entity_poly.type
_entity_poly.pdbx_seq_one_letter_code
_entity_poly.pdbx_strand_id
1 'polypeptide(L)' 'MQREQTTIRLPKELKEKLEKQASKKGRSFNSILLSILQEFIQNPNV' A
#
# COMPACT_ATOMS: atom_id res chain seq x y z
N MET A 1 -2.10 7.78 -19.95
CA MET A 1 -3.30 7.17 -19.33
C MET A 1 -3.62 7.95 -18.06
N GLN A 2 -4.80 8.56 -17.97
CA GLN A 2 -5.27 9.11 -16.70
C GLN A 2 -5.52 7.93 -15.76
N ARG A 3 -4.77 7.87 -14.66
CA ARG A 3 -5.05 6.94 -13.57
C ARG A 3 -5.83 7.71 -12.52
N GLU A 4 -6.94 7.13 -12.08
CA GLU A 4 -7.72 7.69 -10.98
C GLU A 4 -6.84 7.78 -9.72
N GLN A 5 -6.91 8.92 -9.03
CA GLN A 5 -6.16 9.18 -7.81
C GLN A 5 -7.11 9.16 -6.62
N THR A 6 -6.79 8.35 -5.62
CA THR A 6 -7.56 8.23 -4.40
C THR A 6 -6.70 8.58 -3.20
N THR A 7 -7.18 9.49 -2.36
CA THR A 7 -6.50 9.83 -1.10
C THR A 7 -6.98 8.89 0.00
N ILE A 8 -6.07 8.10 0.57
CA ILE A 8 -6.35 7.20 1.69
C ILE A 8 -5.74 7.81 2.97
N ARG A 9 -6.55 7.93 4.02
CA ARG A 9 -6.08 8.38 5.35
C ARG A 9 -5.63 7.18 6.15
N LEU A 10 -4.42 7.24 6.67
CA LEU A 10 -3.79 6.18 7.47
C LEU A 10 -3.23 6.77 8.77
N PRO A 11 -3.19 6.01 9.87
CA PRO A 11 -2.39 6.38 11.03
C PRO A 11 -0.94 6.65 10.65
N LYS A 12 -0.33 7.68 11.24
CA LYS A 12 1.05 8.09 10.93
C LYS A 12 2.04 6.93 11.07
N GLU A 13 1.96 6.20 12.18
CA GLU A 13 2.86 5.07 12.47
C GLU A 13 2.72 3.94 11.43
N LEU A 14 1.49 3.67 10.96
CA LEU A 14 1.25 2.64 9.95
C LEU A 14 1.87 3.04 8.61
N LYS A 15 1.70 4.32 8.21
CA LYS A 15 2.31 4.85 6.99
C LYS A 15 3.84 4.72 7.03
N GLU A 16 4.46 5.12 8.14
CA GLU A 16 5.93 5.03 8.31
C GLU A 16 6.44 3.58 8.22
N LYS A 17 5.73 2.62 8.83
CA LYS A 17 6.08 1.19 8.73
C LYS A 17 6.00 0.69 7.29
N LEU A 18 4.96 1.07 6.55
CA LEU A 18 4.78 0.68 5.14
C LEU A 18 5.84 1.31 4.24
N GLU A 19 6.16 2.59 4.42
CA GLU A 19 7.22 3.28 3.68
C GLU A 19 8.59 2.62 3.93
N LYS A 20 8.91 2.27 5.19
CA LYS A 20 10.15 1.54 5.50
C LYS A 20 10.21 0.17 4.82
N GLN A 21 9.09 -0.55 4.76
CA GLN A 21 9.02 -1.82 4.03
C GLN A 21 9.19 -1.63 2.52
N ALA A 22 8.63 -0.56 1.96
CA ALA A 22 8.77 -0.20 0.55
C ALA A 22 10.23 0.06 0.18
N SER A 23 10.90 0.88 0.97
CA SER A 23 12.33 1.17 0.81
C SER A 23 13.19 -0.10 0.91
N LYS A 24 12.92 -0.98 1.89
CA LYS A 24 13.63 -2.27 2.03
C LYS A 24 13.47 -3.19 0.82
N LYS A 25 12.32 -3.13 0.15
CA LYS A 25 11.99 -3.98 -1.01
C LYS A 25 12.33 -3.32 -2.36
N GLY A 26 12.89 -2.10 -2.35
CA GLY A 26 13.15 -1.32 -3.57
C GLY A 26 11.87 -0.97 -4.35
N ARG A 27 10.72 -0.90 -3.67
CA ARG A 27 9.41 -0.61 -4.27
C ARG A 27 8.89 0.75 -3.82
N SER A 28 7.99 1.35 -4.61
CA SER A 28 7.27 2.54 -4.18
C SER A 28 6.20 2.20 -3.13
N PHE A 29 5.88 3.17 -2.27
CA PHE A 29 4.79 3.05 -1.31
C PHE A 29 3.47 2.65 -2.00
N ASN A 30 3.10 3.32 -3.10
CA ASN A 30 1.88 3.01 -3.86
C ASN A 30 1.88 1.57 -4.39
N SER A 31 3.01 1.04 -4.85
CA SER A 31 3.08 -0.33 -5.34
C SER A 31 2.80 -1.34 -4.23
N ILE A 32 3.37 -1.13 -3.03
CA ILE A 32 3.09 -1.98 -1.87
C ILE A 32 1.63 -1.87 -1.45
N LEU A 33 1.10 -0.65 -1.37
CA LEU A 33 -0.28 -0.43 -0.96
C LEU A 33 -1.26 -1.14 -1.90
N LEU A 34 -1.03 -1.06 -3.21
CA LEU A 34 -1.83 -1.77 -4.21
C LEU A 34 -1.72 -3.29 -4.06
N SER A 35 -0.53 -3.84 -3.80
CA SER A 35 -0.36 -5.27 -3.56
C SER A 35 -1.12 -5.75 -2.32
N ILE A 36 -1.08 -4.98 -1.22
CA ILE A 36 -1.80 -5.31 0.03
C ILE A 36 -3.31 -5.30 -0.23
N LEU A 37 -3.83 -4.25 -0.89
CA LEU A 37 -5.25 -4.16 -1.21
C LEU A 37 -5.69 -5.30 -2.13
N GLN A 38 -4.88 -5.64 -3.13
CA GLN A 38 -5.15 -6.75 -4.04
C GLN A 38 -5.15 -8.10 -3.31
N GLU A 39 -4.19 -8.34 -2.43
CA GLU A 39 -4.09 -9.55 -1.62
C GLU A 39 -5.30 -9.70 -0.70
N PHE A 40 -5.72 -8.62 -0.04
CA PHE A 40 -6.90 -8.60 0.82
C PHE A 40 -8.19 -8.89 0.05
N ILE A 41 -8.36 -8.33 -1.15
CA ILE A 41 -9.53 -8.60 -2.00
C ILE A 41 -9.53 -10.05 -2.49
N GLN A 42 -8.36 -10.60 -2.84
CA GLN A 42 -8.23 -11.98 -3.33
C GLN A 42 -8.38 -13.02 -2.20
N ASN A 43 -8.00 -12.66 -0.98
CA ASN A 43 -8.06 -13.54 0.19
C ASN A 43 -8.76 -12.82 1.36
N PRO A 44 -10.10 -12.69 1.33
CA PRO A 44 -10.84 -11.96 2.37
C PRO A 44 -10.89 -12.65 3.73
N ASN A 45 -10.25 -13.82 3.91
CA ASN A 45 -10.30 -14.64 5.12
C ASN A 45 -8.96 -14.70 5.87
N VAL A 46 -8.28 -13.56 6.02
CA VAL A 46 -7.21 -13.38 7.02
C VAL A 46 -7.75 -12.59 8.20
#